data_AF-A0A0L0UKU8-F1
#
_entry.id   AF-A0A0L0UKU8-F1
#
_cell.length_a   1.000
_cell.length_b   1.000
_cell.length_c   1.000
_cell.angle_alpha   90.00
_cell.angle_beta   90.00
_cell.angle_gamma   90.00
#
_symmetry.space_group_name_H-M   'P 1'
#
loop_
_entity.id
_entity.type
_entity.pdbx_description
1 polymer ?
#
loop_
_entity_poly.entity_id
_entity_poly.type
_entity_poly.pdbx_seq_one_letter_code
_entity_poly.pdbx_strand_id
1 'polypeptide(L)'
;LQFRKRANEADNRAAKGLIDLLSNHEKRKQFNKEKYEIEQYDRALEGYEKATIEIYKSLAYLNIGQSMIFSLSLTAMMYMAAQGVLNGLMTVGDLVMINQLVFQLSLPLNFLGSVYRDLRQSLIDMQTLFNLQQTDLIIK
;
A
#
# COMPACT_ATOMS: atom_id res chain seq x y z
N LEU A 1 3.20 2.65 -7.32
CA LEU A 1 4.31 3.62 -7.09
C LEU A 1 3.94 5.03 -7.55
N GLN A 2 3.46 5.24 -8.78
CA GLN A 2 3.07 6.58 -9.25
C GLN A 2 1.95 7.25 -8.42
N PHE A 3 0.91 6.50 -8.03
CA PHE A 3 -0.15 7.02 -7.14
C PHE A 3 0.39 7.45 -5.77
N ARG A 4 1.26 6.63 -5.15
CA ARG A 4 1.93 6.97 -3.88
C ARG A 4 2.87 8.16 -4.02
N LYS A 5 3.59 8.28 -5.14
CA LYS A 5 4.47 9.43 -5.40
C LYS A 5 3.68 10.72 -5.51
N ARG A 6 2.57 10.72 -6.26
CA ARG A 6 1.65 11.87 -6.37
C ARG A 6 1.01 12.23 -5.02
N ALA A 7 0.60 11.23 -4.24
CA ALA A 7 0.09 11.44 -2.89
C ALA A 7 1.16 12.11 -2.00
N ASN A 8 2.40 11.58 -1.97
CA ASN A 8 3.50 12.16 -1.20
C ASN A 8 3.87 13.59 -1.66
N GLU A 9 3.83 13.88 -2.96
CA GLU A 9 4.09 15.23 -3.48
C GLU A 9 2.97 16.21 -3.09
N ALA A 10 1.71 15.77 -3.11
CA ALA A 10 0.58 16.57 -2.66
C ALA A 10 0.62 16.83 -1.14
N ASP A 11 0.91 15.79 -0.36
CA ASP A 11 1.08 15.86 1.10
C ASP A 11 2.20 16.82 1.49
N ASN A 12 3.38 16.71 0.85
CA ASN A 12 4.49 17.64 1.09
C ASN A 12 4.14 19.10 0.76
N ARG A 13 3.31 19.35 -0.24
CA ARG A 13 2.85 20.71 -0.57
C ARG A 13 1.86 21.22 0.48
N ALA A 14 0.91 20.40 0.91
CA ALA A 14 -0.03 20.76 1.96
C ALA A 14 0.71 21.03 3.28
N ALA A 15 1.63 20.15 3.69
CA ALA A 15 2.43 20.30 4.91
C ALA A 15 3.23 21.61 4.92
N LYS A 16 3.87 21.98 3.80
CA LYS A 16 4.55 23.28 3.66
C LYS A 16 3.59 24.46 3.83
N GLY A 17 2.40 24.37 3.23
CA GLY A 17 1.34 25.36 3.39
C GLY A 17 0.91 25.51 4.85
N LEU A 18 0.65 24.40 5.54
CA LEU A 18 0.24 24.39 6.95
C LEU A 18 1.29 25.02 7.87
N ILE A 19 2.57 24.73 7.65
CA ILE A 19 3.65 25.32 8.43
C ILE A 19 3.65 26.86 8.29
N ASP A 20 3.46 27.38 7.07
CA ASP A 20 3.33 28.82 6.85
C ASP A 20 2.06 29.40 7.50
N LEU A 21 0.93 28.67 7.45
CA LEU A 21 -0.32 29.04 8.14
C LEU A 21 -0.08 29.23 9.64
N LEU A 22 0.56 28.25 10.29
CA LEU A 22 0.83 28.26 11.72
C LEU A 22 1.86 29.34 12.10
N SER A 23 2.95 29.46 11.33
CA SER A 23 4.00 30.43 11.62
C SER A 23 3.52 31.88 11.49
N ASN A 24 2.56 32.16 10.61
CA ASN A 24 2.03 33.51 10.36
C ASN A 24 0.59 33.70 10.87
N HIS A 25 0.14 32.94 11.87
CA HIS A 25 -1.25 32.95 12.32
C HIS A 25 -1.72 34.33 12.82
N GLU A 26 -0.87 35.06 13.56
CA GLU A 26 -1.22 36.39 14.10
C GLU A 26 -1.52 37.41 12.99
N LYS A 27 -0.69 37.41 11.93
CA LYS A 27 -0.90 38.29 10.77
C LYS A 27 -2.24 37.98 10.10
N ARG A 28 -2.57 36.71 9.89
CA ARG A 28 -3.83 36.34 9.21
C ARG A 28 -5.06 36.68 10.06
N LYS A 29 -4.95 36.57 11.38
CA LYS A 29 -5.99 37.02 12.32
C LYS A 29 -6.16 38.53 12.28
N GLN A 30 -5.06 39.27 12.21
CA GLN A 30 -5.07 40.73 12.10
C GLN A 30 -5.65 41.24 10.77
N PHE A 31 -5.51 40.47 9.69
CA PHE A 31 -6.12 40.75 8.38
C PHE A 31 -7.48 40.05 8.15
N ASN A 32 -8.01 39.31 9.13
CA ASN A 32 -9.26 38.56 9.04
C ASN A 32 -9.35 37.63 7.80
N LYS A 33 -8.23 37.00 7.43
CA LYS A 33 -8.10 36.14 6.23
C LYS A 33 -8.21 34.64 6.53
N GLU A 34 -8.55 34.27 7.76
CA GLU A 34 -8.55 32.87 8.22
C GLU A 34 -9.40 31.95 7.35
N LYS A 35 -10.63 32.36 7.00
CA LYS A 35 -11.54 31.56 6.15
C LYS A 35 -10.97 31.29 4.76
N TYR A 36 -10.38 32.31 4.13
CA TYR A 36 -9.79 32.20 2.79
C TYR A 36 -8.63 31.20 2.76
N GLU A 37 -7.84 31.18 3.83
CA GLU A 37 -6.65 30.33 3.95
C GLU A 37 -7.00 28.89 4.29
N ILE A 38 -8.03 28.68 5.11
CA ILE A 38 -8.61 27.35 5.35
C ILE A 38 -9.13 26.77 4.04
N GLU A 39 -9.85 27.55 3.23
CA GLU A 39 -10.37 27.10 1.93
C GLU A 39 -9.24 26.80 0.92
N GLN A 40 -8.18 27.61 0.90
CA GLN A 40 -6.98 27.33 0.10
C GLN A 40 -6.25 26.06 0.53
N TYR A 41 -6.17 25.82 1.84
CA TYR A 41 -5.57 24.61 2.38
C TYR A 41 -6.40 23.36 2.07
N ASP A 42 -7.73 23.46 2.16
CA ASP A 42 -8.66 22.40 1.80
C ASP A 42 -8.52 22.01 0.32
N ARG A 43 -8.43 23.01 -0.58
CA ARG A 43 -8.10 22.78 -2.00
C ARG A 43 -6.75 22.08 -2.20
N ALA A 44 -5.75 22.38 -1.38
CA ALA A 44 -4.45 21.71 -1.45
C ALA A 44 -4.53 20.24 -0.99
N LEU A 45 -5.42 19.93 -0.04
CA LEU A 45 -5.67 18.57 0.45
C LEU A 45 -6.51 17.73 -0.52
N GLU A 46 -7.41 18.32 -1.29
CA GLU A 46 -8.29 17.61 -2.24
C GLU A 46 -7.50 16.69 -3.19
N GLY A 47 -6.34 17.16 -3.67
CA GLY A 47 -5.45 16.38 -4.53
C GLY A 47 -4.80 15.18 -3.81
N TYR A 48 -4.47 15.34 -2.53
CA TYR A 48 -3.96 14.27 -1.68
C TYR A 48 -5.05 13.23 -1.38
N GLU A 49 -6.25 13.68 -1.04
CA GLU A 49 -7.39 12.82 -0.74
C GLU A 49 -7.75 11.95 -1.95
N LYS A 50 -7.92 12.56 -3.13
CA LYS A 50 -8.19 11.84 -4.38
C LYS A 50 -7.10 10.79 -4.67
N ALA A 51 -5.83 11.16 -4.55
CA ALA A 51 -4.72 10.21 -4.77
C ALA A 51 -4.72 9.07 -3.74
N THR A 52 -5.07 9.36 -2.49
CA THR A 52 -5.13 8.40 -1.40
C THR A 52 -6.29 7.42 -1.55
N ILE A 53 -7.47 7.91 -1.97
CA ILE A 53 -8.62 7.07 -2.30
C ILE A 53 -8.26 6.08 -3.42
N GLU A 54 -7.56 6.51 -4.47
CA GLU A 54 -7.14 5.63 -5.56
C GLU A 54 -6.14 4.55 -5.07
N ILE A 55 -5.28 4.87 -4.11
CA ILE A 55 -4.39 3.89 -3.46
C ILE A 55 -5.22 2.85 -2.70
N TYR A 56 -6.19 3.28 -1.88
CA TYR A 56 -7.03 2.36 -1.11
C TYR A 56 -7.91 1.50 -2.00
N LYS A 57 -8.51 2.07 -3.06
CA LYS A 57 -9.25 1.31 -4.07
C LYS A 57 -8.36 0.26 -4.72
N SER A 58 -7.16 0.64 -5.16
CA SER A 58 -6.21 -0.30 -5.78
C SER A 58 -5.86 -1.45 -4.83
N LEU A 59 -5.66 -1.15 -3.55
CA LEU A 59 -5.39 -2.16 -2.53
C LEU A 59 -6.61 -3.06 -2.29
N ALA A 60 -7.82 -2.50 -2.26
CA ALA A 60 -9.05 -3.26 -2.13
C ALA A 60 -9.26 -4.22 -3.33
N TYR A 61 -9.09 -3.73 -4.57
CA TYR A 61 -9.17 -4.56 -5.76
C TYR A 61 -8.15 -5.70 -5.74
N LEU A 62 -6.92 -5.44 -5.28
CA LEU A 62 -5.89 -6.47 -5.14
C LEU A 62 -6.31 -7.56 -4.13
N ASN A 63 -6.77 -7.16 -2.94
CA ASN A 63 -7.22 -8.10 -1.90
C ASN A 63 -8.44 -8.90 -2.36
N ILE A 64 -9.38 -8.28 -3.06
CA ILE A 64 -10.56 -8.93 -3.62
C ILE A 64 -10.13 -9.96 -4.67
N GLY A 65 -9.26 -9.58 -5.62
CA GLY A 65 -8.74 -10.49 -6.64
C GLY A 65 -8.01 -11.69 -6.04
N GLN A 66 -7.15 -11.47 -5.04
CA GLN A 66 -6.47 -12.54 -4.32
C GLN A 66 -7.47 -13.46 -3.60
N SER A 67 -8.43 -12.88 -2.88
CA SER A 67 -9.46 -13.65 -2.17
C SER A 67 -10.32 -14.48 -3.12
N MET A 68 -10.67 -13.95 -4.30
CA MET A 68 -11.39 -14.70 -5.33
C MET A 68 -10.57 -15.88 -5.85
N ILE A 69 -9.29 -15.67 -6.19
CA ILE A 69 -8.39 -16.73 -6.67
C ILE A 69 -8.28 -17.84 -5.62
N PHE A 70 -8.06 -17.48 -4.35
CA PHE A 70 -7.98 -18.46 -3.26
C PHE A 70 -9.29 -19.21 -3.06
N SER A 71 -10.42 -18.50 -3.05
CA SER A 71 -11.73 -19.11 -2.82
C SER A 71 -12.10 -20.08 -3.93
N LEU A 72 -11.85 -19.70 -5.19
CA LEU A 72 -12.08 -20.57 -6.35
C LEU A 72 -11.16 -21.79 -6.34
N SER A 73 -9.85 -21.59 -6.08
CA SER A 73 -8.87 -22.67 -6.04
C SER A 73 -9.18 -23.65 -4.92
N LEU A 74 -9.52 -23.15 -3.73
CA LEU A 74 -9.88 -23.96 -2.58
C LEU A 74 -11.17 -24.73 -2.83
N THR A 75 -12.21 -24.08 -3.37
CA THR A 75 -13.47 -24.74 -3.72
C THR A 75 -13.26 -25.86 -4.73
N ALA A 76 -12.44 -25.62 -5.76
CA ALA A 76 -12.09 -26.64 -6.75
C ALA A 76 -11.34 -27.83 -6.12
N MET A 77 -10.34 -27.56 -5.28
CA MET A 77 -9.59 -28.61 -4.56
C MET A 77 -10.48 -29.41 -3.61
N MET A 78 -11.39 -28.75 -2.88
CA MET A 78 -12.36 -29.41 -2.01
C MET A 78 -13.32 -30.29 -2.79
N TYR A 79 -13.78 -29.83 -3.96
CA TYR A 79 -14.63 -30.63 -4.84
C TYR A 79 -13.92 -31.89 -5.34
N MET A 80 -12.66 -31.76 -5.80
CA MET A 80 -11.85 -32.91 -6.23
C MET A 80 -11.56 -33.88 -5.09
N ALA A 81 -11.20 -33.36 -3.90
CA ALA A 81 -10.95 -34.17 -2.73
C ALA A 81 -12.21 -34.92 -2.28
N ALA A 82 -13.38 -34.29 -2.31
CA ALA A 82 -14.65 -34.93 -2.01
C ALA A 82 -14.95 -36.11 -2.95
N GLN A 83 -14.67 -35.96 -4.26
CA GLN A 83 -14.78 -37.09 -5.20
C GLN A 83 -13.79 -38.22 -4.86
N GLY A 84 -12.56 -37.89 -4.46
CA GLY A 84 -11.56 -38.86 -4.00
C GLY A 84 -12.00 -39.65 -2.76
N VAL A 85 -12.69 -38.99 -1.83
CA VAL A 85 -13.27 -39.63 -0.63
C VAL A 85 -14.41 -40.57 -0.99
N LEU A 86 -15.31 -40.16 -1.90
CA LEU A 86 -16.41 -41.00 -2.37
C LEU A 86 -15.90 -42.27 -3.08
N ASN A 87 -14.79 -42.16 -3.81
CA ASN A 87 -14.14 -43.29 -4.49
C ASN A 87 -13.27 -44.15 -3.56
N GLY A 88 -13.20 -43.85 -2.25
CA GLY A 88 -12.41 -44.58 -1.27
C GLY A 88 -10.88 -44.39 -1.40
N LEU A 89 -10.43 -43.43 -2.21
CA LEU A 89 -9.02 -43.13 -2.43
C LEU A 89 -8.44 -42.20 -1.36
N MET A 90 -9.30 -41.44 -0.67
CA MET A 90 -8.92 -40.44 0.33
C MET A 90 -9.81 -40.54 1.57
N THR A 91 -9.31 -40.09 2.71
CA THR A 91 -10.05 -40.00 3.96
C THR A 91 -10.62 -38.60 4.18
N VAL A 92 -11.58 -38.46 5.10
CA VAL A 92 -12.08 -37.14 5.54
C VAL A 92 -10.97 -36.30 6.16
N GLY A 93 -9.94 -36.94 6.74
CA GLY A 93 -8.74 -36.26 7.26
C GLY A 93 -7.94 -35.55 6.16
N ASP A 94 -7.84 -36.15 4.98
CA ASP A 94 -7.12 -35.58 3.84
C ASP A 94 -7.81 -34.32 3.30
N LEU A 95 -9.14 -34.26 3.37
CA LEU A 95 -9.94 -33.05 3.05
C LEU A 95 -9.55 -31.87 3.96
N VAL A 96 -9.51 -32.11 5.28
CA VAL A 96 -9.10 -31.08 6.25
C VAL A 96 -7.64 -30.69 6.05
N MET A 97 -6.77 -31.66 5.75
CA MET A 97 -5.35 -31.41 5.48
C MET A 97 -5.16 -30.50 4.26
N ILE A 98 -5.83 -30.78 3.14
CA ILE A 98 -5.76 -29.93 1.94
C ILE A 98 -6.23 -28.51 2.26
N ASN A 99 -7.39 -28.37 2.92
CA ASN A 99 -7.90 -27.06 3.30
C ASN A 99 -6.88 -26.27 4.15
N GLN A 100 -6.27 -26.92 5.14
CA GLN A 100 -5.32 -26.28 6.04
C GLN A 100 -4.00 -25.91 5.34
N LEU A 101 -3.46 -26.79 4.50
CA LEU A 101 -2.22 -26.52 3.77
C LEU A 101 -2.39 -25.37 2.78
N VAL A 102 -3.51 -25.33 2.06
CA VAL A 102 -3.83 -24.23 1.14
C VAL A 102 -3.96 -22.92 1.90
N PHE A 103 -4.59 -22.93 3.08
CA PHE A 103 -4.68 -21.74 3.92
C PHE A 103 -3.29 -21.25 4.38
N GLN A 104 -2.41 -22.15 4.82
CA GLN A 104 -1.03 -21.80 5.21
C GLN A 104 -0.24 -21.17 4.07
N LEU A 105 -0.43 -21.63 2.83
CA LEU A 105 0.19 -21.03 1.64
C LEU A 105 -0.36 -19.64 1.31
N SER A 106 -1.61 -19.35 1.70
CA SER A 106 -2.23 -18.05 1.41
C SER A 106 -1.64 -16.90 2.24
N LEU A 107 -1.29 -17.15 3.50
CA LEU A 107 -0.73 -16.14 4.41
C LEU A 107 0.53 -15.44 3.86
N PRO A 108 1.58 -16.14 3.42
CA PRO A 108 2.77 -15.50 2.85
C PRO A 108 2.51 -14.77 1.54
N LEU A 109 1.53 -15.21 0.76
CA LEU A 109 1.19 -14.59 -0.52
C LEU A 109 0.55 -13.22 -0.35
N ASN A 110 -0.20 -13.00 0.74
CA ASN A 110 -0.88 -11.73 1.02
C ASN A 110 0.11 -10.56 1.17
N PHE A 111 1.28 -10.79 1.78
CA PHE A 111 2.28 -9.74 1.99
C PHE A 111 3.39 -9.72 0.94
N LEU A 112 3.41 -10.66 -0.01
CA LEU A 112 4.43 -10.74 -1.06
C LEU A 112 4.50 -9.46 -1.91
N GLY A 113 3.35 -8.83 -2.19
CA GLY A 113 3.30 -7.57 -2.94
C GLY A 113 3.97 -6.40 -2.19
N SER A 114 3.80 -6.35 -0.86
CA SER A 114 4.49 -5.38 -0.01
C SER A 114 5.99 -5.65 0.03
N VAL A 115 6.38 -6.92 0.23
CA VAL A 115 7.79 -7.34 0.25
C VAL A 115 8.49 -7.02 -1.08
N TYR A 116 7.86 -7.32 -2.22
CA TYR A 116 8.42 -6.99 -3.54
C TYR A 116 8.67 -5.49 -3.70
N ARG A 117 7.70 -4.68 -3.28
CA ARG A 117 7.83 -3.21 -3.31
C ARG A 117 8.94 -2.73 -2.39
N ASP A 118 9.02 -3.26 -1.17
CA ASP A 118 10.01 -2.86 -0.17
C ASP A 118 11.42 -3.28 -0.57
N LEU A 119 11.59 -4.48 -1.17
CA LEU A 119 12.85 -4.91 -1.77
C LEU A 119 13.30 -3.98 -2.89
N ARG A 120 12.39 -3.62 -3.81
CA ARG A 120 12.72 -2.71 -4.90
C ARG A 120 13.13 -1.33 -4.38
N GLN A 121 12.44 -0.81 -3.37
CA GLN A 121 12.81 0.46 -2.73
C GLN A 121 14.18 0.37 -2.05
N SER A 122 14.40 -0.70 -1.26
CA SER A 122 15.66 -0.93 -0.55
C SER A 122 16.86 -1.00 -1.51
N LEU A 123 16.67 -1.58 -2.71
CA LEU A 123 17.70 -1.58 -3.75
C LEU A 123 18.02 -0.18 -4.29
N ILE A 124 17.01 0.67 -4.49
CA ILE A 124 17.21 2.06 -4.95
C ILE A 124 17.89 2.89 -3.86
N ASP A 125 17.48 2.71 -2.61
CA ASP A 125 18.07 3.41 -1.47
C ASP A 125 19.54 3.00 -1.30
N MET A 126 19.83 1.70 -1.44
CA MET A 126 21.20 1.17 -1.42
C MET A 126 22.04 1.71 -2.57
N GLN A 127 21.50 1.82 -3.79
CA GLN A 127 22.17 2.45 -4.92
C GLN A 127 22.53 3.90 -4.63
N THR A 128 21.64 4.64 -3.97
CA THR A 128 21.86 6.04 -3.58
C THR A 128 22.99 6.15 -2.54
N LEU A 129 23.02 5.25 -1.54
CA LEU A 129 24.10 5.19 -0.56
C LEU A 129 25.46 4.86 -1.20
N PHE A 130 25.50 3.91 -2.13
CA PHE A 130 26.74 3.59 -2.86
C PHE A 130 27.22 4.75 -3.73
N ASN A 131 26.30 5.51 -4.36
CA ASN A 131 26.66 6.70 -5.12
C ASN A 131 27.25 7.81 -4.22
N LEU A 132 26.71 7.99 -3.00
CA LEU A 132 27.27 8.92 -2.02
C LEU A 132 28.68 8.52 -1.60
N GLN A 133 28.93 7.22 -1.41
CA GLN A 133 30.27 6.70 -1.11
C GLN A 133 31.28 6.88 -2.26
N GLN A 134 30.81 6.91 -3.51
CA GLN A 134 31.64 7.14 -4.70
C GLN A 134 31.91 8.63 -4.98
N THR A 135 31.22 9.56 -4.31
CA THR A 135 31.46 10.98 -4.55
C THR A 135 32.78 11.35 -3.88
N ASP A 136 33.77 11.79 -4.66
CA ASP A 136 35.09 12.16 -4.16
C ASP A 136 34.97 13.10 -2.94
N LEU A 137 35.70 12.76 -1.89
CA LEU A 137 35.93 13.63 -0.74
C LEU A 137 36.60 14.92 -1.23
N ILE A 138 35.81 15.94 -1.54
CA ILE A 138 36.29 17.32 -1.68
C ILE A 138 36.63 17.79 -0.26
N ILE A 139 37.75 17.31 0.27
CA ILE A 139 38.40 17.91 1.42
C ILE A 139 39.00 19.22 0.90
N LYS A 140 38.36 20.34 1.25
CA LYS A 140 38.93 21.68 1.20
C LYS A 140 39.38 22.08 2.59
#